data_AF-A0AB37QR80-F1
#
_entry.id   AF-A0AB37QR80-F1
#
_cell.length_a   1.000
_cell.length_b   1.000
_cell.length_c   1.000
_cell.angle_alpha   90.00
_cell.angle_beta   90.00
_cell.angle_gamma   90.00
#
_symmetry.space_group_name_H-M   'P 1'
#
loop_
_entity.id
_entity.type
_entity.pdbx_description
1 polymer ?
#
loop_
_entity_poly.entity_id
_entity_poly.type
_entity_poly.pdbx_seq_one_letter_code
_entity_poly.pdbx_strand_id
1 'polypeptide(L)'
;MPEEQQPKAAQWPAGDTMTAHCPNCETPATVDIVNVREWDMTWRPVDCDNCFAEFELSADGSTALMLAPASQSMLRSCGLLNKTLVFDPDGCKNAPHTTAVEILLGGVGRLMFPDGTEQFVDDDGEPALIYSPRLQPEALERFCEEHMERYERFHEAHEAQLAGFERVAMDAFW
;
A
#
# COMPACT_ATOMS: atom_id res chain seq x y z
N MET A 1 27.62 -39.23 -26.50
CA MET A 1 26.32 -38.65 -26.11
C MET A 1 26.45 -38.27 -24.65
N PRO A 2 26.26 -37.01 -24.26
CA PRO A 2 26.40 -36.61 -22.86
C PRO A 2 25.19 -37.13 -22.07
N GLU A 3 25.46 -37.78 -20.94
CA GLU A 3 24.46 -38.21 -19.97
C GLU A 3 23.70 -36.99 -19.45
N GLU A 4 22.41 -36.90 -19.80
CA GLU A 4 21.46 -36.00 -19.16
C GLU A 4 21.36 -36.40 -17.68
N GLN A 5 22.00 -35.60 -16.82
CA GLN A 5 21.84 -35.69 -15.38
C GLN A 5 20.38 -35.35 -15.06
N GLN A 6 19.58 -36.37 -14.79
CA GLN A 6 18.22 -36.21 -14.28
C GLN A 6 18.26 -35.33 -13.02
N PRO A 7 17.44 -34.27 -12.92
CA PRO A 7 17.39 -33.44 -11.72
C PRO A 7 16.93 -34.33 -10.55
N LYS A 8 17.79 -34.47 -9.56
CA LYS A 8 17.51 -35.21 -8.33
C LYS A 8 16.37 -34.48 -7.61
N ALA A 9 15.22 -35.14 -7.47
CA ALA A 9 14.07 -34.58 -6.74
C ALA A 9 14.52 -34.00 -5.39
N ALA A 10 14.10 -32.78 -5.09
CA ALA A 10 14.52 -32.07 -3.90
C ALA A 10 13.91 -32.73 -2.66
N GLN A 11 14.77 -33.19 -1.74
CA GLN A 11 14.33 -33.88 -0.52
C GLN A 11 14.04 -32.87 0.60
N TRP A 12 12.85 -32.28 0.57
CA TRP A 12 12.37 -31.41 1.64
C TRP A 12 12.27 -32.16 2.98
N PRO A 13 12.62 -31.54 4.12
CA PRO A 13 12.55 -32.18 5.43
C PRO A 13 11.11 -32.59 5.75
N ALA A 14 10.91 -33.61 6.57
CA ALA A 14 9.58 -34.05 6.99
C ALA A 14 8.93 -33.03 7.95
N GLY A 15 7.64 -32.73 7.76
CA GLY A 15 6.87 -31.76 8.55
C GLY A 15 6.12 -30.73 7.71
N ASP A 16 5.31 -29.89 8.34
CA ASP A 16 4.54 -28.87 7.60
C ASP A 16 5.31 -27.56 7.46
N THR A 17 6.41 -27.38 8.20
CA THR A 17 7.18 -26.14 8.26
C THR A 17 8.70 -26.39 8.27
N MET A 18 9.46 -25.36 7.87
CA MET A 18 10.92 -25.28 7.93
C MET A 18 11.35 -23.89 8.37
N THR A 19 12.39 -23.80 9.20
CA THR A 19 13.00 -22.50 9.54
C THR A 19 13.96 -22.07 8.44
N ALA A 20 13.81 -20.85 7.93
CA ALA A 20 14.72 -20.23 6.99
C ALA A 20 15.24 -18.90 7.55
N HIS A 21 16.45 -18.50 7.17
CA HIS A 21 17.01 -17.20 7.52
C HIS A 21 16.96 -16.28 6.33
N CYS A 22 16.39 -15.09 6.52
CA CYS A 22 16.38 -14.08 5.47
C CYS A 22 17.82 -13.71 5.07
N PRO A 23 18.21 -13.79 3.79
CA PRO A 23 19.57 -13.45 3.36
C PRO A 23 19.86 -11.94 3.45
N ASN A 24 18.84 -11.10 3.68
CA ASN A 24 19.00 -9.64 3.81
C ASN A 24 19.16 -9.18 5.26
N CYS A 25 18.36 -9.71 6.19
CA CYS A 25 18.35 -9.24 7.59
C CYS A 25 18.57 -10.33 8.64
N GLU A 26 18.88 -11.56 8.22
CA GLU A 26 19.17 -12.74 9.05
C GLU A 26 18.03 -13.21 9.98
N THR A 27 16.90 -12.50 9.97
CA THR A 27 15.72 -12.84 10.78
C THR A 27 15.23 -14.24 10.44
N PRO A 28 15.04 -15.12 11.45
CA PRO A 28 14.47 -16.43 11.23
C PRO A 28 12.98 -16.29 10.90
N ALA A 29 12.55 -16.99 9.86
CA ALA A 29 11.16 -17.12 9.45
C ALA A 29 10.75 -18.59 9.48
N THR A 30 9.56 -18.88 9.99
CA THR A 30 8.95 -20.22 9.91
C THR A 30 8.16 -20.28 8.61
N VAL A 31 8.57 -21.15 7.70
CA VAL A 31 8.06 -21.24 6.33
C VAL A 31 7.28 -22.54 6.15
N ASP A 32 6.04 -22.46 5.65
CA ASP A 32 5.23 -23.64 5.37
C ASP A 32 5.74 -24.44 4.16
N ILE A 33 6.06 -25.72 4.32
CA ILE A 33 6.58 -26.58 3.25
C ILE A 33 5.58 -27.68 2.86
N VAL A 34 4.29 -27.44 3.05
CA VAL A 34 3.25 -28.41 2.71
C VAL A 34 3.19 -28.62 1.19
N ASN A 35 3.15 -27.53 0.42
CA ASN A 35 2.91 -27.58 -1.03
C ASN A 35 4.16 -27.95 -1.85
N VAL A 36 5.36 -27.73 -1.30
CA VAL A 36 6.61 -27.96 -2.05
C VAL A 36 6.83 -29.42 -2.43
N ARG A 37 6.29 -30.36 -1.64
CA ARG A 37 6.34 -31.80 -1.95
C ARG A 37 5.23 -32.22 -2.92
N GLU A 38 4.02 -31.67 -2.73
CA GLU A 38 2.89 -31.96 -3.62
C GLU A 38 3.18 -31.54 -5.06
N TRP A 39 3.91 -30.43 -5.23
CA TRP A 39 4.22 -29.85 -6.54
C TRP A 39 5.65 -30.14 -7.03
N ASP A 40 6.38 -31.06 -6.39
CA ASP A 40 7.75 -31.45 -6.74
C ASP A 40 8.70 -30.25 -6.96
N MET A 41 8.58 -29.24 -6.08
CA MET A 41 9.35 -28.00 -6.20
C MET A 41 10.77 -28.17 -5.67
N THR A 42 11.75 -27.58 -6.35
CA THR A 42 13.15 -27.54 -5.87
C THR A 42 13.41 -26.39 -4.90
N TRP A 43 12.63 -25.31 -5.04
CA TRP A 43 12.70 -24.10 -4.23
C TRP A 43 11.29 -23.52 -4.07
N ARG A 44 11.07 -22.65 -3.09
CA ARG A 44 9.86 -21.83 -2.99
C ARG A 44 10.18 -20.38 -2.65
N PRO A 45 9.39 -19.40 -3.12
CA PRO A 45 9.52 -18.02 -2.70
C PRO A 45 9.03 -17.85 -1.24
N VAL A 46 9.68 -16.95 -0.53
CA VAL A 46 9.41 -16.58 0.87
C VAL A 46 9.58 -15.07 1.03
N ASP A 47 8.61 -14.45 1.68
CA ASP A 47 8.66 -13.03 2.04
C ASP A 47 9.10 -12.90 3.49
N CYS A 48 10.05 -12.01 3.75
CA CYS A 48 10.51 -11.73 5.11
C CYS A 48 9.59 -10.69 5.79
N ASP A 49 8.93 -11.07 6.88
CA ASP A 49 8.06 -10.16 7.64
C ASP A 49 8.80 -8.95 8.25
N ASN A 50 10.11 -9.05 8.48
CA ASN A 50 10.88 -7.99 9.14
C ASN A 50 11.42 -6.95 8.17
N CYS A 51 11.92 -7.37 7.01
CA CYS A 51 12.54 -6.46 6.06
C CYS A 51 11.84 -6.41 4.69
N PHE A 52 10.74 -7.15 4.51
CA PHE A 52 9.97 -7.23 3.26
C PHE A 52 10.80 -7.62 2.03
N ALA A 53 11.92 -8.32 2.25
CA ALA A 53 12.71 -8.91 1.17
C ALA A 53 12.07 -10.24 0.74
N GLU A 54 12.02 -10.46 -0.57
CA GLU A 54 11.62 -11.72 -1.19
C GLU A 54 12.87 -12.56 -1.45
N PHE A 55 12.84 -13.82 -1.03
CA PHE A 55 13.95 -14.75 -1.22
C PHE A 55 13.48 -16.16 -1.54
N GLU A 56 14.31 -16.91 -2.24
CA GLU A 56 14.09 -18.33 -2.51
C GLU A 56 14.56 -19.14 -1.31
N LEU A 57 13.78 -20.13 -0.88
CA LEU A 57 14.18 -21.19 0.04
C LEU A 57 14.29 -22.50 -0.74
N SER A 58 15.41 -23.20 -0.62
CA SER A 58 15.63 -24.53 -1.19
C SER A 58 15.48 -25.63 -0.14
N ALA A 59 15.29 -26.88 -0.58
CA ALA A 59 15.11 -28.04 0.30
C ALA A 59 16.30 -28.33 1.24
N ASP A 60 17.51 -27.88 0.86
CA ASP A 60 18.72 -27.98 1.68
C ASP A 60 18.81 -26.88 2.75
N GLY A 61 17.83 -25.98 2.81
CA GLY A 61 17.79 -24.83 3.72
C GLY A 61 18.57 -23.62 3.22
N SER A 62 19.15 -23.68 2.02
CA SER A 62 19.81 -22.52 1.41
C SER A 62 18.78 -21.45 1.02
N THR A 63 19.16 -20.18 1.22
CA THR A 63 18.35 -19.03 0.84
C THR A 63 19.07 -18.15 -0.16
N ALA A 64 18.36 -17.68 -1.18
CA ALA A 64 18.89 -16.79 -2.21
C ALA A 64 17.99 -15.55 -2.33
N LEU A 65 18.59 -14.36 -2.20
CA LEU A 65 17.85 -13.10 -2.28
C LEU A 65 17.37 -12.84 -3.71
N MET A 66 16.06 -12.64 -3.90
CA MET A 66 15.49 -12.24 -5.19
C MET A 66 15.33 -10.72 -5.24
N LEU A 67 14.64 -10.17 -4.24
CA LEU A 67 14.32 -8.75 -4.15
C LEU A 67 14.53 -8.31 -2.70
N ALA A 68 15.29 -7.24 -2.49
CA ALA A 68 15.36 -6.55 -1.21
C ALA A 68 14.90 -5.11 -1.40
N PRO A 69 14.10 -4.55 -0.47
CA PRO A 69 13.94 -3.11 -0.41
C PRO A 69 15.30 -2.45 -0.16
N ALA A 70 15.53 -1.31 -0.81
CA ALA A 70 16.79 -0.58 -0.72
C ALA A 70 17.18 -0.34 0.74
N SER A 71 18.42 -0.72 1.10
CA SER A 71 18.96 -0.67 2.46
C SER A 71 18.66 0.66 3.17
N GLN A 72 17.83 0.60 4.20
CA GLN A 72 17.73 1.53 5.34
C GLN A 72 17.65 3.05 5.11
N SER A 73 17.24 3.53 3.93
CA SER A 73 16.87 4.95 3.76
C SER A 73 15.37 5.23 3.95
N MET A 74 14.56 4.20 4.25
CA MET A 74 13.09 4.29 4.26
C MET A 74 12.47 4.28 5.66
N LEU A 75 13.20 4.67 6.72
CA LEU A 75 12.54 4.96 8.01
C LEU A 75 11.54 6.13 7.93
N ARG A 76 11.48 6.85 6.80
CA ARG A 76 10.45 7.86 6.51
C ARG A 76 9.15 7.30 5.93
N SER A 77 9.14 6.09 5.35
CA SER A 77 7.88 5.47 4.88
C SER A 77 7.07 4.84 6.02
N CYS A 78 7.64 4.74 7.22
CA CYS A 78 6.93 4.38 8.45
C CYS A 78 5.97 5.48 8.96
N GLY A 79 5.87 6.63 8.28
CA GLY A 79 4.84 7.64 8.55
C GLY A 79 3.42 7.20 8.13
N LEU A 80 3.31 6.24 7.22
CA LEU A 80 2.02 5.76 6.69
C LEU A 80 1.36 4.67 7.55
N LEU A 81 2.11 3.98 8.42
CA LEU A 81 1.56 2.91 9.28
C LEU A 81 0.69 3.41 10.44
N ASN A 82 0.60 4.73 10.64
CA ASN A 82 -0.30 5.35 11.63
C ASN A 82 -1.55 5.98 11.02
N LYS A 83 -1.83 5.75 9.72
CA LYS A 83 -3.08 6.20 9.11
C LYS A 83 -4.13 5.11 9.23
N THR A 84 -5.15 5.36 10.05
CA THR A 84 -6.35 4.51 10.09
C THR A 84 -7.10 4.69 8.78
N LEU A 85 -7.09 3.68 7.92
CA LEU A 85 -7.97 3.61 6.76
C LEU A 85 -9.36 3.18 7.24
N VAL A 86 -10.33 4.10 7.19
CA VAL A 86 -11.72 3.84 7.55
C VAL A 86 -12.52 3.67 6.25
N PHE A 87 -13.06 2.48 6.04
CA PHE A 87 -14.02 2.24 4.96
C PHE A 87 -15.44 2.30 5.54
N ASP A 88 -16.19 3.36 5.18
CA ASP A 88 -17.59 3.53 5.55
C ASP A 88 -18.48 3.42 4.29
N PRO A 89 -19.11 2.26 4.04
CA PRO A 89 -19.97 2.07 2.87
C PRO A 89 -21.26 2.91 2.91
N ASP A 90 -21.64 3.44 4.07
CA ASP A 90 -22.82 4.29 4.25
C ASP A 90 -22.45 5.77 4.40
N GLY A 91 -21.15 6.12 4.36
CA GLY A 91 -20.67 7.48 4.60
C GLY A 91 -21.31 8.52 3.68
N CYS A 92 -21.59 8.15 2.43
CA CYS A 92 -22.25 9.01 1.45
C CYS A 92 -23.69 9.42 1.83
N LYS A 93 -24.36 8.65 2.69
CA LYS A 93 -25.71 8.99 3.19
C LYS A 93 -25.67 10.10 4.24
N ASN A 94 -24.57 10.16 5.00
CA ASN A 94 -24.42 11.08 6.13
C ASN A 94 -23.61 12.32 5.75
N ALA A 95 -22.76 12.23 4.73
CA ALA A 95 -21.87 13.30 4.29
C ALA A 95 -21.80 13.38 2.75
N PRO A 96 -22.91 13.69 2.06
CA PRO A 96 -22.98 13.65 0.60
C PRO A 96 -22.06 14.67 -0.10
N HIS A 97 -21.78 15.83 0.49
CA HIS A 97 -20.97 16.87 -0.14
C HIS A 97 -19.48 16.56 -0.02
N THR A 98 -19.01 16.07 1.13
CA THR A 98 -17.64 15.56 1.24
C THR A 98 -17.42 14.39 0.28
N THR A 99 -18.36 13.44 0.16
CA THR A 99 -18.28 12.38 -0.85
C THR A 99 -18.27 12.92 -2.28
N ALA A 100 -19.08 13.93 -2.60
CA ALA A 100 -19.05 14.55 -3.92
C ALA A 100 -17.68 15.19 -4.21
N VAL A 101 -17.08 15.87 -3.22
CA VAL A 101 -15.74 16.47 -3.35
C VAL A 101 -14.66 15.39 -3.53
N GLU A 102 -14.72 14.26 -2.82
CA GLU A 102 -13.82 13.11 -3.05
C GLU A 102 -13.84 12.70 -4.52
N ILE A 103 -15.03 12.60 -5.13
CA ILE A 103 -15.20 12.23 -6.54
C ILE A 103 -14.67 13.33 -7.47
N LEU A 104 -15.01 14.59 -7.22
CA LEU A 104 -14.59 15.73 -8.03
C LEU A 104 -13.06 15.92 -8.03
N LEU A 105 -12.39 15.56 -6.93
CA LEU A 105 -10.94 15.56 -6.82
C LEU A 105 -10.27 14.30 -7.43
N GLY A 106 -11.02 13.43 -8.11
CA GLY A 106 -10.46 12.22 -8.73
C GLY A 106 -10.24 11.06 -7.75
N GLY A 107 -10.97 11.03 -6.65
CA GLY A 107 -10.87 9.99 -5.62
C GLY A 107 -9.93 10.32 -4.46
N VAL A 108 -9.50 11.58 -4.33
CA VAL A 108 -8.67 12.02 -3.19
C VAL A 108 -9.47 11.90 -1.90
N GLY A 109 -9.00 11.04 -1.00
CA GLY A 109 -9.62 10.80 0.29
C GLY A 109 -9.35 11.91 1.32
N ARG A 110 -10.00 11.78 2.47
CA ARG A 110 -9.77 12.61 3.64
C ARG A 110 -8.77 11.96 4.58
N LEU A 111 -7.81 12.73 5.07
CA LEU A 111 -6.99 12.33 6.20
C LEU A 111 -7.71 12.66 7.50
N MET A 112 -7.89 11.66 8.35
CA MET A 112 -8.37 11.84 9.72
C MET A 112 -7.19 12.04 10.67
N PHE A 113 -7.22 13.11 11.45
CA PHE A 113 -6.18 13.44 12.41
C PHE A 113 -6.54 12.93 13.82
N PRO A 114 -5.55 12.79 14.74
CA PRO A 114 -5.79 12.29 16.09
C PRO A 114 -6.78 13.10 16.95
N ASP A 115 -7.06 14.35 16.59
CA ASP A 115 -8.05 15.21 17.25
C ASP A 115 -9.46 15.09 16.64
N GLY A 116 -9.67 14.14 15.72
CA GLY A 116 -10.94 13.86 15.07
C GLY A 116 -11.26 14.78 13.89
N THR A 117 -10.41 15.76 13.58
CA THR A 117 -10.58 16.60 12.40
C THR A 117 -10.18 15.88 11.11
N GLU A 118 -10.73 16.32 10.00
CA GLU A 118 -10.52 15.79 8.66
C GLU A 118 -10.02 16.88 7.71
N GLN A 119 -9.27 16.47 6.69
CA GLN A 119 -8.80 17.35 5.61
C GLN A 119 -8.61 16.57 4.31
N PHE A 120 -8.96 17.17 3.18
CA PHE A 120 -8.63 16.65 1.86
C PHE A 120 -7.15 16.88 1.54
N VAL A 121 -6.40 15.79 1.44
CA VAL A 121 -4.96 15.82 1.17
C VAL A 121 -4.61 14.68 0.24
N ASP A 122 -3.92 15.01 -0.84
CA ASP A 122 -3.23 14.04 -1.69
C ASP A 122 -1.75 14.04 -1.28
N ASP A 123 -1.35 12.99 -0.57
CA ASP A 123 0.03 12.78 -0.11
C ASP A 123 0.78 11.68 -0.86
N ASP A 124 0.30 11.30 -2.05
CA ASP A 124 0.93 10.28 -2.90
C ASP A 124 2.26 10.75 -3.51
N GLY A 125 2.63 12.02 -3.29
CA GLY A 125 3.95 12.54 -3.62
C GLY A 125 4.26 13.86 -2.93
N GLU A 126 5.50 14.32 -3.08
CA GLU A 126 6.01 15.52 -2.42
C GLU A 126 6.09 16.71 -3.39
N PRO A 127 5.59 17.91 -3.01
CA PRO A 127 4.86 18.20 -1.77
C PRO A 127 3.45 17.61 -1.80
N ALA A 128 2.88 17.36 -0.61
CA ALA A 128 1.47 17.02 -0.48
C ALA A 128 0.58 18.18 -0.97
N LEU A 129 -0.50 17.84 -1.67
CA LEU A 129 -1.46 18.81 -2.18
C LEU A 129 -2.67 18.86 -1.23
N ILE A 130 -3.02 20.06 -0.80
CA ILE A 130 -4.10 20.30 0.18
C ILE A 130 -5.26 20.94 -0.56
N TYR A 131 -6.46 20.39 -0.38
CA TYR A 131 -7.67 20.85 -1.09
C TYR A 131 -8.76 21.41 -0.18
N SER A 132 -8.57 21.37 1.15
CA SER A 132 -9.52 21.93 2.12
C SER A 132 -8.82 22.43 3.38
N PRO A 133 -9.48 23.26 4.20
CA PRO A 133 -9.07 23.48 5.58
C PRO A 133 -9.21 22.17 6.39
N ARG A 134 -8.49 22.09 7.52
CA ARG A 134 -8.63 21.01 8.50
C ARG A 134 -9.76 21.35 9.47
N LEU A 135 -10.85 20.59 9.43
CA LEU A 135 -12.09 20.90 10.15
C LEU A 135 -12.69 19.64 10.79
N GLN A 136 -13.62 19.82 11.74
CA GLN A 136 -14.45 18.70 12.20
C GLN A 136 -15.34 18.18 11.08
N PRO A 137 -15.72 16.89 11.05
CA PRO A 137 -16.47 16.28 9.94
C PRO A 137 -17.72 17.07 9.52
N GLU A 138 -18.55 17.50 10.47
CA GLU A 138 -19.77 18.27 10.17
C GLU A 138 -19.49 19.71 9.70
N ALA A 139 -18.34 20.26 10.09
CA ALA A 139 -17.89 21.55 9.58
C ALA A 139 -17.29 21.43 8.18
N LEU A 140 -16.56 20.34 7.91
CA LEU A 140 -16.02 20.03 6.59
C LEU A 140 -17.12 19.74 5.57
N GLU A 141 -18.17 19.01 5.96
CA GLU A 141 -19.34 18.76 5.13
C GLU A 141 -20.03 20.06 4.71
N ARG A 142 -20.29 20.97 5.66
CA ARG A 142 -20.86 22.29 5.36
C ARG A 142 -19.94 23.16 4.49
N PHE A 143 -18.63 23.10 4.74
CA PHE A 143 -17.66 23.79 3.92
C PHE A 143 -17.71 23.30 2.46
N CYS A 144 -17.83 21.98 2.25
CA CYS A 144 -17.96 21.40 0.91
C CYS A 144 -19.28 21.80 0.25
N GLU A 145 -20.39 21.83 1.00
CA GLU A 145 -21.68 22.33 0.53
C GLU A 145 -21.58 23.80 0.06
N GLU A 146 -20.97 24.68 0.86
CA GLU A 146 -20.84 26.11 0.56
C GLU A 146 -19.91 26.40 -0.63
N HIS A 147 -18.97 25.50 -0.94
CA HIS A 147 -17.93 25.72 -1.95
C HIS A 147 -17.97 24.73 -3.12
N MET A 148 -19.08 24.00 -3.30
CA MET A 148 -19.20 22.97 -4.32
C MET A 148 -18.84 23.46 -5.73
N GLU A 149 -19.32 24.64 -6.12
CA GLU A 149 -19.04 25.25 -7.43
C GLU A 149 -17.53 25.37 -7.72
N ARG A 150 -16.70 25.59 -6.70
CA ARG A 150 -15.24 25.68 -6.88
C ARG A 150 -14.64 24.33 -7.22
N TYR A 151 -15.10 23.26 -6.58
CA TYR A 151 -14.64 21.90 -6.85
C TYR A 151 -15.14 21.41 -8.21
N GLU A 152 -16.38 21.72 -8.58
CA GLU A 152 -16.93 21.41 -9.91
C GLU A 152 -16.11 22.09 -11.01
N ARG A 153 -15.84 23.39 -10.89
CA ARG A 153 -15.01 24.12 -11.86
C ARG A 153 -13.58 23.61 -11.93
N PHE A 154 -13.02 23.22 -10.78
CA PHE A 154 -11.70 22.60 -10.74
C PHE A 154 -11.70 21.27 -11.48
N HIS A 155 -12.71 20.44 -11.26
CA HIS A 155 -12.88 19.16 -11.94
C HIS A 155 -13.02 19.36 -13.46
N GLU A 156 -13.94 20.21 -13.90
CA GLU A 156 -14.16 20.50 -15.32
C GLU A 156 -12.88 20.98 -16.03
N ALA A 157 -12.06 21.79 -15.35
CA ALA A 157 -10.80 22.28 -15.90
C ALA A 157 -9.71 21.21 -16.03
N HIS A 158 -9.78 20.14 -15.23
CA HIS A 158 -8.71 19.14 -15.10
C HIS A 158 -9.19 17.68 -15.28
N GLU A 159 -10.40 17.47 -15.81
CA GLU A 159 -11.06 16.15 -15.91
C GLU A 159 -10.15 15.09 -16.54
N ALA A 160 -9.50 15.43 -17.67
CA ALA A 160 -8.60 14.51 -18.37
C ALA A 160 -7.38 14.10 -17.53
N GLN A 161 -6.86 15.00 -16.71
CA GLN A 161 -5.70 14.75 -15.84
C GLN A 161 -6.11 13.89 -14.65
N LEU A 162 -7.24 14.21 -14.02
CA LEU A 162 -7.82 13.42 -12.93
C LEU A 162 -8.16 11.99 -13.40
N ALA A 163 -8.72 11.83 -14.59
CA ALA A 163 -8.96 10.52 -15.20
C ALA A 163 -7.67 9.74 -15.51
N GLY A 164 -6.55 10.44 -15.70
CA GLY A 164 -5.22 9.87 -15.85
C GLY A 164 -4.49 9.60 -14.53
N PHE A 165 -5.13 9.80 -13.38
CA PHE A 165 -4.53 9.73 -12.04
C PHE A 165 -3.37 10.73 -11.83
N GLU A 166 -3.39 11.85 -12.55
CA GLU A 166 -2.44 12.94 -12.33
C GLU A 166 -2.85 13.80 -11.12
N ARG A 167 -1.85 14.21 -10.34
CA ARG A 167 -2.01 15.08 -9.17
C ARG A 167 -2.00 16.54 -9.63
N VAL A 168 -3.07 17.29 -9.36
CA VAL A 168 -3.22 18.68 -9.81
C VAL A 168 -3.39 19.62 -8.63
N ALA A 169 -2.51 20.61 -8.49
CA ALA A 169 -2.60 21.58 -7.40
C ALA A 169 -3.83 22.48 -7.56
N MET A 170 -4.51 22.76 -6.45
CA MET A 170 -5.58 23.75 -6.36
C MET A 170 -5.13 24.95 -5.54
N ASP A 171 -5.46 26.16 -5.98
CA ASP A 171 -5.22 27.36 -5.18
C ASP A 171 -6.09 27.34 -3.93
N ALA A 172 -5.48 27.61 -2.77
CA ALA A 172 -6.20 27.71 -1.51
C ALA A 172 -7.20 28.86 -1.53
N PHE A 173 -8.43 28.60 -1.08
CA PHE A 173 -9.52 29.59 -1.11
C PHE A 173 -10.30 29.74 0.20
N TRP A 174 -9.84 29.05 1.24
CA TRP A 174 -10.36 29.05 2.60
C TRP A 174 -9.56 29.99 3.51
#